data_AF-A0A8T7DN40-F1
#
_entry.id   AF-A0A8T7DN40-F1
#
_cell.length_a   1.000
_cell.length_b   1.000
_cell.length_c   1.000
_cell.angle_alpha   90.00
_cell.angle_beta   90.00
_cell.angle_gamma   90.00
#
_symmetry.space_group_name_H-M   'P 1'
#
loop_
_entity.id
_entity.type
_entity.pdbx_description
1 polymer ?
#
loop_
_entity_poly.entity_id
_entity_poly.type
_entity_poly.pdbx_seq_one_letter_code
_entity_poly.pdbx_strand_id
1 'polypeptide(L)' 'YQGKPELLELVPGLGELTRHPDPRVRSDACHYLSLTHDASVREYIEPLIDDDHAEVREVAEESLAELNETT' A
#
# COMPACT_ATOMS: atom_id res chain seq x y z
N TYR A 1 -15.04 0.31 6.16
CA TYR A 1 -14.87 -1.09 5.73
C TYR A 1 -13.43 -1.59 5.87
N GLN A 2 -12.49 -0.75 6.32
CA GLN A 2 -11.06 -1.07 6.54
C GLN A 2 -10.85 -2.07 7.69
N GLY A 3 -9.66 -2.70 7.75
CA GLY A 3 -9.22 -3.58 8.85
C GLY A 3 -9.97 -4.91 8.95
N LYS A 4 -10.66 -5.30 7.88
CA LYS A 4 -11.45 -6.52 7.85
C LYS A 4 -10.57 -7.75 7.53
N PRO A 5 -10.80 -8.91 8.17
CA PRO A 5 -10.03 -10.12 7.90
C PRO A 5 -10.01 -10.53 6.43
N GLU A 6 -11.11 -10.30 5.71
CA GLU A 6 -11.21 -10.64 4.28
C GLU A 6 -10.27 -9.81 3.40
N LEU A 7 -9.80 -8.65 3.87
CA LEU A 7 -8.81 -7.85 3.14
C LEU A 7 -7.41 -8.45 3.22
N LEU A 8 -7.11 -9.22 4.28
CA LEU A 8 -5.81 -9.87 4.44
C LEU A 8 -5.56 -10.92 3.35
N GLU A 9 -6.61 -11.57 2.85
CA GLU A 9 -6.53 -12.54 1.76
C GLU A 9 -6.07 -11.90 0.44
N LEU A 10 -6.22 -10.58 0.29
CA LEU A 10 -5.84 -9.83 -0.91
C LEU A 10 -4.39 -9.34 -0.86
N VAL A 11 -3.75 -9.34 0.32
CA VAL A 11 -2.40 -8.78 0.53
C VAL A 11 -1.38 -9.32 -0.47
N PRO A 12 -1.26 -10.64 -0.74
CA PRO A 12 -0.28 -11.13 -1.70
C PRO A 12 -0.52 -10.58 -3.12
N GLY A 13 -1.78 -10.50 -3.55
CA GLY A 13 -2.14 -10.00 -4.88
C GLY A 13 -1.89 -8.50 -5.02
N LEU A 14 -2.26 -7.72 -4.00
CA LEU A 14 -1.99 -6.28 -3.95
C LEU A 14 -0.49 -5.99 -3.85
N GLY A 15 0.25 -6.79 -3.10
CA GLY A 15 1.71 -6.71 -2.98
C GLY A 15 2.43 -6.89 -4.31
N GLU A 16 1.97 -7.79 -5.19
CA GLU A 16 2.54 -7.90 -6.54
C GLU A 16 2.20 -6.70 -7.44
N LEU A 17 1.03 -6.08 -7.25
CA LEU A 17 0.61 -4.91 -8.02
C LEU A 17 1.42 -3.65 -7.70
N THR A 18 2.15 -3.59 -6.58
CA THR A 18 3.09 -2.50 -6.30
C THR A 18 4.28 -2.47 -7.26
N ARG A 19 4.46 -3.50 -8.10
CA ARG A 19 5.50 -3.57 -9.14
C ARG A 19 4.95 -3.39 -10.55
N HIS A 20 3.66 -3.05 -10.69
CA HIS A 20 3.00 -2.93 -11.99
C HIS A 20 3.60 -1.78 -12.83
N PRO A 21 3.72 -1.92 -14.17
CA PRO A 21 4.28 -0.87 -15.03
C PRO A 21 3.45 0.43 -15.03
N ASP A 22 2.13 0.34 -14.90
CA ASP A 22 1.27 1.53 -14.76
C ASP A 22 1.37 2.09 -13.33
N PRO A 23 1.83 3.34 -13.14
CA PRO A 23 1.94 3.99 -11.84
C PRO A 23 0.62 4.10 -11.08
N ARG A 24 -0.52 4.22 -11.78
CA ARG A 24 -1.83 4.31 -11.13
C ARG A 24 -2.18 3.01 -10.42
N VAL A 25 -1.82 1.87 -11.02
CA VAL A 25 -2.02 0.55 -10.40
C VAL A 25 -1.15 0.39 -9.16
N ARG A 26 0.10 0.90 -9.18
CA ARG A 26 0.97 0.87 -8.00
C ARG A 26 0.39 1.73 -6.87
N SER A 27 -0.08 2.94 -7.20
CA SER A 27 -0.74 3.85 -6.25
C SER A 27 -2.00 3.24 -5.64
N ASP A 28 -2.90 2.70 -6.46
CA ASP A 28 -4.12 2.02 -5.99
C ASP A 28 -3.78 0.81 -5.10
N ALA A 29 -2.80 0.00 -5.50
CA ALA A 29 -2.36 -1.14 -4.70
C ALA A 29 -1.80 -0.70 -3.34
N CYS A 30 -0.99 0.36 -3.31
CA CYS A 30 -0.48 0.96 -2.09
C CYS A 30 -1.61 1.40 -1.15
N HIS A 31 -2.56 2.17 -1.68
CA HIS A 31 -3.71 2.62 -0.90
C HIS A 31 -4.51 1.44 -0.34
N TYR A 32 -4.85 0.44 -1.17
CA TYR A 32 -5.62 -0.71 -0.71
C TYR A 32 -4.88 -1.57 0.33
N LEU A 33 -3.54 -1.63 0.26
CA LEU A 33 -2.73 -2.26 1.30
C LEU A 33 -2.83 -1.52 2.63
N SER A 34 -2.86 -0.18 2.65
CA SER A 34 -3.02 0.60 3.91
C SER A 34 -4.35 0.29 4.61
N LEU A 35 -5.43 0.12 3.83
CA LEU A 35 -6.77 -0.18 4.34
C LEU A 35 -6.88 -1.53 5.07
N THR A 36 -5.87 -2.41 4.95
CA THR A 36 -5.82 -3.67 5.69
C THR A 36 -5.48 -3.47 7.17
N HIS A 37 -4.82 -2.35 7.52
CA HIS A 37 -4.22 -2.08 8.83
C HIS A 37 -3.25 -3.19 9.31
N ASP A 38 -2.74 -4.02 8.40
CA ASP A 38 -1.77 -5.06 8.74
C ASP A 38 -0.34 -4.51 8.64
N ALA A 39 0.45 -4.67 9.70
CA ALA A 39 1.82 -4.17 9.72
C ALA A 39 2.73 -4.87 8.70
N SER A 40 2.40 -6.08 8.25
CA SER A 40 3.16 -6.82 7.24
C SER A 40 3.14 -6.11 5.89
N VAL A 41 2.11 -5.31 5.58
CA VAL A 41 2.01 -4.65 4.27
C VAL A 41 3.07 -3.59 4.03
N ARG A 42 3.77 -3.15 5.09
CA ARG A 42 4.88 -2.21 5.02
C ARG A 42 5.98 -2.69 4.08
N GLU A 43 6.23 -4.00 3.99
CA GLU A 43 7.24 -4.55 3.08
C GLU A 43 6.98 -4.22 1.60
N TYR A 44 5.71 -4.02 1.22
CA TYR A 44 5.29 -3.68 -0.13
C TYR A 44 5.21 -2.16 -0.37
N ILE A 45 4.91 -1.38 0.68
CA ILE A 45 4.69 0.06 0.59
C ILE A 45 6.00 0.84 0.74
N GLU A 46 6.91 0.42 1.62
CA GLU A 46 8.18 1.14 1.87
C GLU A 46 9.00 1.39 0.59
N PRO A 47 9.12 0.46 -0.38
CA PRO A 47 9.84 0.74 -1.62
C PRO A 47 9.21 1.84 -2.49
N LEU A 48 7.90 2.10 -2.34
CA LEU A 48 7.17 3.05 -3.16
C LEU A 48 7.42 4.52 -2.77
N ILE A 49 8.03 4.78 -1.61
CA ILE A 49 8.45 6.14 -1.22
C ILE A 49 9.55 6.69 -2.15
N ASP A 50 10.29 5.80 -2.82
CA ASP A 50 11.34 6.12 -3.78
C ASP A 50 10.89 5.88 -5.24
N ASP A 51 9.58 5.71 -5.49
CA ASP A 51 9.05 5.45 -6.83
C ASP A 51 9.35 6.61 -7.81
N ASP A 52 9.56 6.27 -9.08
CA ASP A 52 9.81 7.24 -10.15
C ASP A 52 8.67 8.28 -10.30
N HIS A 53 7.44 7.93 -9.94
CA HIS A 53 6.28 8.80 -10.06
C HIS A 53 5.89 9.47 -8.75
N ALA A 54 5.71 10.80 -8.81
CA ALA A 54 5.41 11.62 -7.64
C ALA A 54 4.12 11.21 -6.92
N GLU A 55 3.07 10.89 -7.67
CA GLU A 55 1.79 10.44 -7.10
C GLU A 55 1.93 9.12 -6.32
N VAL A 56 2.77 8.20 -6.78
CA VAL A 56 3.01 6.93 -6.09
C VAL A 56 3.75 7.19 -4.77
N ARG A 57 4.74 8.08 -4.77
CA ARG A 57 5.46 8.48 -3.55
C ARG A 57 4.54 9.14 -2.52
N GLU A 58 3.69 10.07 -2.97
CA GLU A 58 2.70 10.76 -2.12
C GLU A 58 1.77 9.75 -1.43
N VAL A 59 1.18 8.83 -2.20
CA VAL A 59 0.28 7.81 -1.64
C VAL A 59 1.03 6.84 -0.72
N ALA A 60 2.29 6.52 -0.99
CA ALA A 60 3.11 5.68 -0.11
C ALA A 60 3.38 6.34 1.24
N GLU A 61 3.75 7.62 1.24
CA GLU A 61 3.97 8.39 2.46
C GLU A 61 2.70 8.50 3.31
N GLU A 62 1.56 8.82 2.68
CA GLU A 62 0.25 8.87 3.34
C GLU A 62 -0.15 7.50 3.91
N SER A 63 -0.02 6.44 3.12
CA SER A 63 -0.35 5.07 3.54
C SER A 63 0.48 4.61 4.74
N LEU A 64 1.77 4.93 4.77
CA LEU A 64 2.63 4.62 5.92
C LEU A 64 2.26 5.45 7.15
N ALA A 65 1.87 6.71 6.98
CA ALA A 65 1.39 7.55 8.07
C ALA A 65 0.12 6.96 8.70
N GLU A 66 -0.87 6.58 7.89
CA GLU A 66 -2.11 5.91 8.34
C GLU A 66 -1.81 4.63 9.14
N LEU A 67 -0.88 3.81 8.66
CA LEU A 67 -0.45 2.58 9.34
C LEU A 67 0.30 2.84 10.66
N ASN A 68 0.85 4.03 10.89
CA ASN A 68 1.49 4.42 12.15
C ASN A 68 0.47 4.94 13.18
N GLU A 69 -0.57 5.66 12.73
CA GLU A 69 -1.62 6.22 13.59
C GLU A 69 -2.53 5.14 14.21
N THR A 70 -2.53 3.92 13.67
CA THR A 70 -3.37 2.81 14.11
C THR A 70 -2.72 1.93 15.20
N THR A 71 -1.63 2.38 15.83
CA THR A 71 -0.89 1.67 16.90
C THR A 71 -1.32 2.10 18.30
#